data_AF-A0A848WLG8-F1
#
_entry.id   AF-A0A848WLG8-F1
#
_cell.length_a   1.000
_cell.length_b   1.000
_cell.length_c   1.000
_cell.angle_alpha   90.00
_cell.angle_beta   90.00
_cell.angle_gamma   90.00
#
_symmetry.space_group_name_H-M   'P 1'
#
loop_
_entity.id
_entity.type
_entity.pdbx_description
1 polymer ?
#
loop_
_entity_poly.entity_id
_entity_poly.type
_entity_poly.pdbx_seq_one_letter_code
_entity_poly.pdbx_strand_id
1 'polypeptide(L)'
;MSTLHLSLCSDCGTVDIEVAQDMLRAAGMPETVAIKPSRCLGPCDRPVVMSLQSPGQAGYVFAGIDLIEDANDVVATCALYCDSDDGWIEDARPCGRLRHLLVARMPA
;
A
#
# COMPACT_ATOMS: atom_id res chain seq x y z
N MET A 1 14.29 -13.25 0.31
CA MET A 1 13.21 -12.57 1.06
C MET A 1 13.07 -11.19 0.46
N SER A 2 12.12 -11.01 -0.46
CA SER A 2 11.91 -9.73 -1.12
C SER A 2 11.13 -8.82 -0.18
N THR A 3 11.65 -7.63 0.11
CA THR A 3 10.99 -6.65 0.97
C THR A 3 9.92 -5.91 0.17
N LEU A 4 8.69 -5.85 0.69
CA LEU A 4 7.63 -5.02 0.12
C LEU A 4 7.97 -3.54 0.36
N HIS A 5 8.03 -2.75 -0.70
CA HIS A 5 8.12 -1.30 -0.62
C HIS A 5 6.73 -0.68 -0.65
N LEU A 6 6.31 -0.12 0.48
CA LEU A 6 5.10 0.68 0.60
C LEU A 6 5.49 2.15 0.43
N SER A 7 5.09 2.81 -0.66
CA SER A 7 5.34 4.25 -0.82
C SER A 7 4.09 5.06 -0.56
N LEU A 8 4.21 6.09 0.28
CA LEU A 8 3.14 7.06 0.55
C LEU A 8 3.57 8.43 0.01
N CYS A 9 2.64 9.14 -0.64
CA CYS A 9 2.89 10.49 -1.17
C CYS A 9 2.84 11.54 -0.06
N SER A 10 3.92 12.29 0.16
CA SER A 10 3.99 13.33 1.20
C SER A 10 3.35 14.66 0.83
N ASP A 11 3.04 14.89 -0.46
CA ASP A 11 2.64 16.21 -0.96
C ASP A 11 1.11 16.38 -1.10
N CYS A 12 0.33 15.29 -1.08
CA CYS A 12 -1.12 15.32 -1.36
C CYS A 12 -2.02 15.29 -0.11
N GLY A 13 -1.45 15.35 1.11
CA GLY A 13 -2.19 15.33 2.37
C GLY A 13 -1.27 15.20 3.58
N THR A 14 -1.81 15.32 4.80
CA THR A 14 -1.09 14.95 6.04
C THR A 14 -0.96 13.42 6.09
N VAL A 15 0.09 12.92 5.47
CA VAL A 15 0.48 11.51 5.61
C VAL A 15 1.34 11.38 6.85
N ASP A 16 0.76 10.82 7.92
CA ASP A 16 1.51 10.42 9.10
C ASP A 16 2.17 9.06 8.85
N ILE A 17 3.45 9.10 8.50
CA ILE A 17 4.29 7.90 8.33
C ILE A 17 4.34 7.10 9.63
N GLU A 18 4.34 7.77 10.78
CA GLU A 18 4.33 7.13 12.10
C GLU A 18 3.05 6.30 12.30
N VAL A 19 1.88 6.84 11.94
CA VAL A 19 0.60 6.12 12.00
C VAL A 19 0.64 4.87 11.10
N ALA A 20 1.13 5.01 9.87
CA ALA A 20 1.26 3.86 8.97
C ALA A 20 2.25 2.80 9.50
N GLN A 21 3.36 3.22 10.12
CA GLN A 21 4.32 2.32 10.75
C GLN A 21 3.72 1.60 11.95
N ASP A 22 2.99 2.31 12.81
CA ASP A 22 2.38 1.73 14.00
C ASP A 22 1.25 0.76 13.67
N MET A 23 0.47 1.03 12.63
CA MET A 23 -0.52 0.08 12.10
C MET A 23 0.13 -1.22 11.61
N LEU A 24 1.21 -1.14 10.83
CA LEU A 24 1.92 -2.34 10.34
C LEU A 24 2.62 -3.11 11.48
N ARG A 25 3.13 -2.40 12.49
CA ARG A 25 3.68 -3.02 13.71
C ARG A 25 2.61 -3.75 14.50
N ALA A 26 1.45 -3.13 14.71
CA ALA A 26 0.32 -3.74 15.41
C ALA A 26 -0.19 -5.00 14.68
N ALA A 27 -0.08 -5.03 13.35
CA ALA A 27 -0.39 -6.19 12.52
C ALA A 27 0.70 -7.28 12.51
N GLY A 28 1.86 -7.06 13.15
CA GLY A 28 2.94 -8.04 13.20
C GLY A 28 3.76 -8.15 11.91
N MET A 29 3.70 -7.15 11.02
CA MET A 29 4.43 -7.14 9.73
C MET A 29 5.60 -6.12 9.62
N PRO A 30 6.30 -5.72 10.70
CA PRO A 30 7.25 -4.59 10.62
C PRO A 30 8.51 -4.87 9.79
N GLU A 31 8.92 -6.13 9.60
CA GLU A 31 10.15 -6.48 8.87
C GLU A 31 9.92 -6.85 7.40
N THR A 32 8.66 -7.08 7.02
CA THR A 32 8.28 -7.49 5.66
C THR A 32 7.95 -6.29 4.78
N VAL A 33 7.55 -5.16 5.39
CA VAL A 33 7.08 -3.95 4.71
C VAL A 33 7.97 -2.75 5.06
N ALA A 34 8.75 -2.29 4.10
CA ALA A 34 9.53 -1.07 4.21
C ALA A 34 8.72 0.13 3.69
N ILE A 35 8.36 1.04 4.60
CA ILE A 35 7.70 2.30 4.22
C ILE A 35 8.75 3.27 3.67
N LYS A 36 8.54 3.75 2.45
CA LYS A 36 9.38 4.78 1.82
C LYS A 36 8.54 6.04 1.55
N PRO A 37 8.85 7.19 2.15
CA PRO A 37 8.24 8.45 1.73
C PRO A 37 8.66 8.76 0.30
N SER A 38 7.69 9.08 -0.56
CA SER A 38 7.93 9.48 -1.94
C SER A 38 7.35 10.87 -2.18
N ARG A 39 8.11 11.75 -2.85
CA ARG A 39 7.71 13.16 -3.03
C ARG A 39 6.47 13.32 -3.91
N CYS A 40 6.31 12.55 -4.98
CA CYS A 40 5.13 12.64 -5.84
C CYS A 40 4.90 11.34 -6.62
N LEU A 41 3.69 10.79 -6.56
CA LEU A 41 3.28 9.58 -7.29
C LEU A 41 2.36 9.88 -8.49
N GLY A 42 2.02 11.15 -8.76
CA GLY A 42 1.38 11.58 -10.01
C GLY A 42 -0.12 11.95 -9.99
N PRO A 43 -1.02 11.29 -9.25
CA PRO A 43 -2.45 11.65 -9.30
C PRO A 43 -2.80 12.65 -8.18
N CYS A 44 -2.57 13.94 -8.45
CA CYS A 44 -2.64 15.04 -7.47
C CYS A 44 -4.06 15.46 -7.03
N ASP A 45 -5.12 14.79 -7.49
CA ASP A 45 -6.51 15.14 -7.18
C ASP A 45 -7.13 14.25 -6.06
N ARG A 46 -6.35 13.41 -5.37
CA ARG A 46 -6.86 12.47 -4.36
C ARG A 46 -6.05 12.46 -3.04
N PRO A 47 -6.71 12.31 -1.87
CA PRO A 47 -6.17 12.68 -0.55
C PRO A 47 -5.00 11.84 -0.02
N VAL A 48 -4.80 10.59 -0.45
CA VAL A 48 -3.56 9.81 -0.18
C VAL A 48 -3.32 8.86 -1.34
N VAL A 49 -2.06 8.78 -1.79
CA VAL A 49 -1.61 7.81 -2.80
C VAL A 49 -0.66 6.81 -2.14
N MET A 50 -0.95 5.52 -2.29
CA MET A 50 -0.19 4.40 -1.75
C MET A 50 0.26 3.51 -2.91
N SER A 51 1.55 3.13 -2.96
CA SER A 51 2.03 2.13 -3.91
C SER A 51 2.65 0.92 -3.22
N LEU A 52 2.45 -0.25 -3.83
CA LEU A 52 3.05 -1.53 -3.45
C LEU A 52 3.99 -1.98 -4.54
N GLN A 53 5.25 -2.23 -4.20
CA GLN A 53 6.26 -2.72 -5.14
C GLN A 53 7.22 -3.69 -4.46
N SER A 54 7.54 -4.78 -5.14
CA SER A 54 8.57 -5.73 -4.73
C SER A 54 9.32 -6.21 -5.99
N PRO A 55 10.64 -6.46 -5.91
CA PRO A 55 11.41 -6.90 -7.07
C PRO A 55 10.83 -8.18 -7.69
N GLY A 56 10.55 -8.14 -9.00
CA GLY A 56 9.99 -9.29 -9.74
C GLY A 56 8.50 -9.56 -9.49
N GLN A 57 7.81 -8.66 -8.79
CA GLN A 57 6.38 -8.77 -8.49
C GLN A 57 5.59 -7.60 -9.08
N ALA A 58 4.30 -7.82 -9.32
CA ALA A 58 3.41 -6.79 -9.84
C ALA A 58 3.39 -5.54 -8.95
N GLY A 59 3.33 -4.35 -9.55
CA GLY A 59 3.20 -3.09 -8.84
C GLY A 59 1.74 -2.64 -8.74
N TYR A 60 1.35 -2.04 -7.61
CA TYR A 60 0.02 -1.46 -7.41
C TYR A 60 0.12 0.00 -7.02
N VAL A 61 -0.84 0.80 -7.46
CA VAL A 61 -1.03 2.18 -7.03
C VAL A 61 -2.49 2.37 -6.67
N PHE A 62 -2.73 2.82 -5.44
CA PHE A 62 -4.04 3.15 -4.89
C PHE A 62 -4.09 4.65 -4.62
N ALA A 63 -5.26 5.27 -4.79
CA ALA A 63 -5.44 6.68 -4.48
C ALA A 63 -6.82 6.96 -3.86
N GLY A 64 -6.85 7.89 -2.92
CA GLY A 64 -8.06 8.23 -2.15
C GLY A 64 -8.23 7.41 -0.88
N ILE A 65 -7.12 6.92 -0.32
CA ILE A 65 -7.08 6.19 0.95
C ILE A 65 -7.20 7.19 2.10
N ASP A 66 -7.93 6.80 3.14
CA ASP A 66 -7.85 7.41 4.47
C ASP A 66 -7.09 6.44 5.38
N LEU A 67 -5.91 6.83 5.87
CA LEU A 67 -5.07 5.92 6.65
C LEU A 67 -5.67 5.55 8.00
N ILE A 68 -6.60 6.35 8.54
CA ILE A 68 -7.26 6.08 9.81
C ILE A 68 -8.46 5.18 9.57
N GLU A 69 -9.32 5.52 8.61
CA GLU A 69 -10.54 4.76 8.34
C GLU A 69 -10.27 3.43 7.62
N ASP A 70 -9.33 3.41 6.67
CA ASP A 70 -9.00 2.23 5.86
C ASP A 70 -7.85 1.40 6.46
N ALA A 71 -7.49 1.65 7.73
CA ALA A 71 -6.30 1.05 8.35
C ALA A 71 -6.23 -0.48 8.21
N ASN A 72 -7.34 -1.15 8.49
CA ASN A 72 -7.45 -2.61 8.39
C ASN A 72 -7.34 -3.10 6.94
N ASP A 73 -7.90 -2.35 6.00
CA ASP A 73 -7.89 -2.71 4.58
C ASP A 73 -6.48 -2.53 3.98
N VAL A 74 -5.72 -1.51 4.43
CA VAL A 74 -4.31 -1.32 4.08
C VAL A 74 -3.48 -2.52 4.54
N VAL A 75 -3.64 -2.92 5.81
CA VAL A 75 -2.94 -4.08 6.38
C VAL A 75 -3.31 -5.36 5.61
N ALA A 76 -4.60 -5.60 5.37
CA ALA A 76 -5.06 -6.78 4.64
C ALA A 76 -4.50 -6.82 3.21
N THR A 77 -4.42 -5.67 2.53
CA THR A 77 -3.85 -5.57 1.19
C THR A 77 -2.35 -5.86 1.18
N CYS A 78 -1.60 -5.33 2.15
CA CYS A 78 -0.18 -5.65 2.32
C CYS A 78 0.04 -7.14 2.61
N ALA A 79 -0.79 -7.74 3.47
CA ALA A 79 -0.72 -9.17 3.79
C ALA A 79 -0.97 -10.04 2.54
N LEU A 80 -2.03 -9.76 1.79
CA LEU A 80 -2.34 -10.47 0.53
C LEU A 80 -1.21 -10.33 -0.50
N TYR A 81 -0.62 -9.13 -0.61
CA TYR A 81 0.50 -8.91 -1.50
C TYR A 81 1.73 -9.72 -1.09
N CYS A 82 2.05 -9.76 0.21
CA CYS A 82 3.17 -10.55 0.73
C CYS A 82 2.96 -12.07 0.61
N ASP A 83 1.72 -12.55 0.63
CA ASP A 83 1.36 -13.96 0.43
C ASP A 83 1.35 -14.37 -1.05
N SER A 84 1.41 -13.40 -1.97
CA SER A 84 1.46 -13.63 -3.41
C SER A 84 2.90 -13.82 -3.91
N ASP A 85 3.13 -14.90 -4.67
CA ASP A 85 4.45 -15.24 -5.21
C ASP A 85 4.93 -14.21 -6.25
N ASP A 86 4.03 -13.77 -7.13
CA ASP A 86 4.29 -12.86 -8.26
C ASP A 86 3.70 -11.44 -8.03
N GLY A 87 3.17 -11.19 -6.82
CA GLY A 87 2.49 -9.96 -6.45
C GLY A 87 1.09 -9.83 -7.04
N TRP A 88 0.55 -10.84 -7.72
CA TRP A 88 -0.84 -10.80 -8.18
C TRP A 88 -1.82 -11.13 -7.04
N ILE A 89 -2.63 -10.15 -6.69
CA ILE A 89 -3.79 -10.33 -5.81
C ILE A 89 -4.94 -10.81 -6.68
N GLU A 90 -5.19 -12.13 -6.68
CA GLU A 90 -6.28 -12.74 -7.45
C GLU A 90 -7.65 -12.47 -6.84
N ASP A 91 -7.75 -12.54 -5.50
CA ASP A 91 -8.97 -12.22 -4.76
C ASP A 91 -8.78 -10.94 -3.94
N ALA A 92 -9.33 -9.84 -4.46
CA ALA A 92 -9.28 -8.53 -3.80
C ALA A 92 -10.43 -8.30 -2.80
N ARG A 93 -11.31 -9.28 -2.54
CA ARG A 93 -12.38 -9.13 -1.53
C ARG A 93 -11.86 -8.80 -0.14
N PRO A 94 -10.75 -9.40 0.36
CA PRO A 94 -10.20 -9.08 1.67
C PRO A 94 -9.53 -7.70 1.74
N CYS A 95 -9.24 -7.05 0.60
CA CYS A 95 -8.79 -5.66 0.55
C CYS A 95 -9.89 -4.65 0.91
N GLY A 96 -11.11 -5.08 1.26
CA GLY A 96 -12.19 -4.20 1.69
C GLY A 96 -12.47 -3.07 0.68
N ARG A 97 -12.44 -1.82 1.14
CA ARG A 97 -12.63 -0.61 0.32
C ARG A 97 -11.48 -0.37 -0.65
N LEU A 98 -10.24 -0.74 -0.30
CA LEU A 98 -9.05 -0.52 -1.14
C LEU A 98 -9.16 -1.14 -2.54
N ARG A 99 -9.91 -2.23 -2.70
CA ARG A 99 -10.15 -2.84 -4.03
C ARG A 99 -10.81 -1.88 -5.03
N HIS A 100 -11.54 -0.89 -4.55
CA HIS A 100 -12.20 0.14 -5.36
C HIS A 100 -11.34 1.40 -5.53
N LEU A 101 -10.23 1.50 -4.80
CA LEU A 101 -9.31 2.63 -4.84
C LEU A 101 -8.07 2.39 -5.72
N LEU A 102 -8.01 1.23 -6.38
CA LEU A 102 -6.93 0.88 -7.31
C LEU A 102 -6.95 1.79 -8.53
N VAL A 103 -5.82 2.44 -8.79
CA VAL A 103 -5.62 3.35 -9.92
C VAL A 103 -4.79 2.71 -11.02
N ALA A 104 -3.74 1.99 -10.64
CA ALA A 104 -2.87 1.31 -11.59
C ALA A 104 -2.40 -0.03 -11.03
N ARG A 105 -2.26 -0.98 -11.94
CA ARG A 105 -1.57 -2.26 -11.72
C ARG A 105 -0.58 -2.46 -12.86
N MET A 106 0.67 -2.76 -12.52
CA MET A 106 1.77 -2.90 -13.47
C MET A 106 2.37 -4.29 -13.35
N PRO A 107 2.63 -5.01 -14.46
CA PRO A 107 3.42 -6.23 -14.41
C PRO A 107 4.88 -5.93 -14.06
N ALA A 108 5.58 -6.93 -13.55
CA ALA A 108 7.02 -6.88 -13.28
C ALA A 108 7.87 -6.84 -14.56
#